data_AF-A0AAU7FF81-F1
#
_entry.id   AF-A0AAU7FF81-F1
#
_cell.length_a   1.000
_cell.length_b   1.000
_cell.length_c   1.000
_cell.angle_alpha   90.00
_cell.angle_beta   90.00
_cell.angle_gamma   90.00
#
_symmetry.space_group_name_H-M   'P 1'
#
loop_
_entity.id
_entity.type
_entity.pdbx_description
1 polymer ?
#
loop_
_entity_poly.entity_id
_entity_poly.type
_entity_poly.pdbx_seq_one_letter_code
_entity_poly.pdbx_strand_id
1 'polypeptide(L)'
;MLNIKNQSGIATLLVAMVTLFIMTISVFLVNRVALTDIFNSSAQIQSSRAKEAAEAGVHFVLAELNDDVLKQKYFCGSYIRSNTTACSTPAENNSGNSYIVASTADQAYTTASSQAFTVTITRPSPTGPISLRSTGGKPDCLTGVTCNKKIINVLLSVDPLFSKMPPDALSSPGQIGLTGSICVQNSSGNGGFAARAGEKLATTNNLQGAGCAAANGNGLFGAIATTDKNLASMNGTLQNKFSSDAGFSKSNESNYFEYLFGESETHIYQEADERLGGAHATSGNAISSFSGCPKSCAKVIWISDQALFDLGNATYGSEAEPVIIILNGAGVINGSPTINGMLYTSGSLTVHGNPTINGAVSAGGAISGNGNLTILYNKSIFDNTLTLPSGFTVQGGSWRDW
;
A
#
# COMPACT_ATOMS: atom_id res chain seq x y z
N MET A 1 -16.32 32.24 99.41
CA MET A 1 -15.96 33.03 98.22
C MET A 1 -14.53 32.67 97.82
N LEU A 2 -14.37 31.74 96.88
CA LEU A 2 -13.06 31.33 96.36
C LEU A 2 -12.58 32.34 95.31
N ASN A 3 -11.34 32.77 95.44
CA ASN A 3 -10.74 33.90 94.75
C ASN A 3 -10.38 33.53 93.30
N ILE A 4 -11.18 34.00 92.33
CA ILE A 4 -11.10 33.65 90.89
C ILE A 4 -9.94 34.37 90.16
N LYS A 5 -9.19 35.28 90.81
CA LYS A 5 -8.22 36.16 90.14
C LYS A 5 -6.91 35.51 89.63
N ASN A 6 -6.62 34.24 89.92
CA ASN A 6 -5.38 33.57 89.49
C ASN A 6 -5.53 32.50 88.40
N GLN A 7 -6.70 32.37 87.74
CA GLN A 7 -6.91 31.32 86.72
C GLN A 7 -6.61 31.74 85.26
N SER A 8 -6.29 33.02 85.00
CA SER A 8 -6.02 33.52 83.64
C SER A 8 -4.79 32.88 82.98
N GLY A 9 -3.77 32.48 83.77
CA GLY A 9 -2.55 31.86 83.24
C GLY A 9 -2.73 30.43 82.71
N ILE A 10 -3.65 29.65 83.30
CA ILE A 10 -3.94 28.27 82.85
C ILE A 10 -4.70 28.29 81.52
N ALA A 11 -5.63 29.25 81.35
CA ALA A 11 -6.40 29.38 80.11
C ALA A 11 -5.50 29.71 78.90
N THR A 12 -4.51 30.60 79.06
CA THR A 12 -3.56 30.93 77.99
C THR A 12 -2.66 29.75 77.62
N LEU A 13 -2.26 28.92 78.59
CA LEU A 13 -1.44 27.73 78.31
C LEU A 13 -2.25 26.66 77.57
N LEU A 14 -3.51 26.46 77.94
CA LEU A 14 -4.40 25.52 77.27
C LEU A 14 -4.64 25.93 75.81
N VAL A 15 -4.92 27.22 75.57
CA VAL A 15 -5.07 27.76 74.20
C VAL A 15 -3.78 27.58 73.40
N ALA A 16 -2.62 27.92 73.97
CA ALA A 16 -1.34 27.75 73.29
C ALA A 16 -1.08 26.28 72.89
N MET A 17 -1.34 25.35 73.80
CA MET A 17 -1.15 23.91 73.57
C MET A 17 -2.11 23.37 72.49
N VAL A 18 -3.38 23.80 72.52
CA VAL A 18 -4.35 23.46 71.47
C VAL A 18 -3.94 24.05 70.12
N THR A 19 -3.49 25.30 70.06
CA THR A 19 -3.02 25.91 68.81
C THR A 19 -1.79 25.21 68.24
N LEU A 20 -0.83 24.82 69.09
CA LEU A 20 0.35 24.07 68.67
C LEU A 20 -0.04 22.68 68.15
N PHE A 21 -0.99 22.01 68.79
CA PHE A 21 -1.52 20.73 68.34
C PHE A 21 -2.21 20.83 66.97
N ILE A 22 -3.07 21.83 66.77
CA ILE A 22 -3.73 22.10 65.49
C ILE A 22 -2.70 22.41 64.38
N MET A 23 -1.68 23.21 64.70
CA MET A 23 -0.60 23.54 63.76
C MET A 23 0.18 22.29 63.36
N THR A 24 0.48 21.40 64.32
CA THR A 24 1.20 20.14 64.06
C THR A 24 0.40 19.20 63.17
N ILE A 25 -0.91 19.05 63.42
CA ILE A 25 -1.80 18.25 62.56
C ILE A 25 -1.88 18.84 61.16
N SER A 26 -1.99 20.16 61.04
CA SER A 26 -2.07 20.84 59.75
C SER A 26 -0.81 20.60 58.90
N VAL A 27 0.38 20.70 59.50
CA VAL A 27 1.65 20.39 58.82
C VAL A 27 1.70 18.93 58.36
N PHE A 28 1.22 18.00 59.19
CA PHE A 28 1.20 16.58 58.83
C PHE A 28 0.26 16.31 57.64
N LEU A 29 -0.91 16.96 57.60
CA LEU A 29 -1.85 16.84 56.48
C LEU A 29 -1.27 17.45 55.19
N VAL A 30 -0.66 18.63 55.27
CA VAL A 30 -0.02 19.28 54.11
C VAL A 30 1.10 18.40 53.55
N ASN A 31 1.95 17.82 54.41
CA ASN A 31 3.02 16.92 53.97
C ASN A 31 2.47 15.67 53.29
N ARG A 32 1.38 15.09 53.78
CA ARG A 32 0.77 13.91 53.18
C ARG A 32 0.17 14.22 51.80
N VAL A 33 -0.52 15.34 51.65
CA VAL A 33 -1.07 15.78 50.36
C VAL A 33 0.06 16.03 49.37
N ALA A 34 1.10 16.77 49.77
CA ALA A 34 2.27 17.04 48.92
C ALA A 34 2.98 15.77 48.44
N LEU A 35 3.16 14.77 49.31
CA LEU A 35 3.73 13.48 48.92
C LEU A 35 2.85 12.75 47.92
N THR A 36 1.53 12.75 48.13
CA THR A 36 0.58 12.07 47.23
C THR A 36 0.59 12.75 45.85
N ASP A 37 0.65 14.07 45.80
CA ASP A 37 0.74 14.84 44.57
C ASP A 37 2.06 14.58 43.82
N ILE A 38 3.17 14.46 44.53
CA ILE A 38 4.47 14.09 43.93
C ILE A 38 4.40 12.69 43.30
N PHE A 39 3.80 11.72 44.00
CA PHE A 39 3.65 10.36 43.47
C PHE A 39 2.72 10.32 42.25
N ASN A 40 1.58 11.02 42.31
CA ASN A 40 0.63 11.11 41.20
C ASN A 40 1.26 11.81 39.98
N SER A 41 1.98 12.91 40.20
CA SER A 41 2.67 13.64 39.13
C SER A 41 3.76 12.79 38.48
N SER A 42 4.56 12.07 39.28
CA SER A 42 5.59 11.15 38.78
C SER A 42 4.97 10.02 37.95
N ALA A 43 3.89 9.41 38.44
CA ALA A 43 3.17 8.37 37.71
C ALA A 43 2.60 8.88 36.38
N GLN A 44 2.05 10.11 36.37
CA GLN A 44 1.53 10.75 35.16
C GLN A 44 2.64 11.03 34.12
N ILE A 45 3.81 11.53 34.55
CA ILE A 45 4.96 11.76 33.66
C ILE A 45 5.46 10.44 33.08
N GLN A 46 5.58 9.38 33.90
CA GLN A 46 5.99 8.06 33.41
C GLN A 46 5.00 7.47 32.42
N SER A 47 3.70 7.63 32.69
CA SER A 47 2.62 7.22 31.79
C SER A 47 2.69 7.95 30.44
N SER A 48 2.90 9.27 30.44
CA SER A 48 3.05 10.06 29.21
C SER A 48 4.27 9.61 28.39
N ARG A 49 5.40 9.39 29.06
CA ARG A 49 6.62 8.89 28.43
C ARG A 49 6.45 7.50 27.83
N ALA A 50 5.82 6.58 28.57
CA ALA A 50 5.54 5.24 28.05
C ALA A 50 4.61 5.29 26.82
N LYS A 51 3.66 6.23 26.79
CA LYS A 51 2.79 6.47 25.64
C LYS A 51 3.58 7.00 24.44
N GLU A 52 4.40 8.03 24.61
CA GLU A 52 5.25 8.58 23.53
C GLU A 52 6.15 7.51 22.92
N ALA A 53 6.76 6.66 23.75
CA ALA A 53 7.54 5.51 23.29
C ALA A 53 6.72 4.52 22.44
N ALA A 54 5.50 4.21 22.89
CA ALA A 54 4.62 3.31 22.16
C ALA A 54 4.20 3.92 20.81
N GLU A 55 3.90 5.22 20.76
CA GLU A 55 3.57 5.93 19.51
C GLU A 55 4.77 5.95 18.55
N ALA A 56 5.97 6.25 19.06
CA ALA A 56 7.20 6.20 18.28
C ALA A 56 7.42 4.81 17.66
N GLY A 57 7.12 3.73 18.39
CA GLY A 57 7.21 2.37 17.85
C GLY A 57 6.26 2.12 16.69
N VAL A 58 5.01 2.60 16.77
CA VAL A 58 4.05 2.49 15.65
C VAL A 58 4.58 3.23 14.42
N HIS A 59 5.04 4.47 14.59
CA HIS A 59 5.58 5.28 13.49
C HIS A 59 6.84 4.68 12.88
N PHE A 60 7.72 4.11 13.70
CA PHE A 60 8.94 3.44 13.24
C PHE A 60 8.62 2.25 12.34
N VAL A 61 7.75 1.33 12.81
CA VAL A 61 7.37 0.16 12.01
C VAL A 61 6.59 0.56 10.77
N LEU A 62 5.70 1.56 10.87
CA LEU A 62 4.98 2.07 9.70
C LEU A 62 5.93 2.62 8.62
N ALA A 63 6.97 3.35 9.02
CA ALA A 63 7.98 3.86 8.09
C ALA A 63 8.77 2.72 7.42
N GLU A 64 9.19 1.70 8.17
CA GLU A 64 9.89 0.55 7.59
C GLU A 64 8.98 -0.32 6.72
N LEU A 65 7.67 -0.40 7.01
CA LEU A 65 6.70 -1.10 6.17
C LEU A 65 6.45 -0.37 4.84
N ASN A 66 6.60 0.95 4.82
CA ASN A 66 6.47 1.80 3.64
C ASN A 66 7.79 1.93 2.85
N ASP A 67 8.88 1.34 3.33
CA ASP A 67 10.14 1.25 2.59
C ASP A 67 10.23 -0.13 1.93
N ASP A 68 10.39 -0.18 0.60
CA ASP A 68 10.34 -1.46 -0.14
C ASP A 68 11.45 -2.45 0.23
N VAL A 69 12.61 -1.94 0.64
CA VAL A 69 13.74 -2.79 1.05
C VAL A 69 13.48 -3.34 2.45
N LEU A 70 13.02 -2.48 3.37
CA LEU A 70 12.79 -2.85 4.76
C LEU A 70 11.51 -3.65 4.96
N LYS A 71 10.48 -3.48 4.11
CA LYS A 71 9.24 -4.28 4.11
C LYS A 71 9.52 -5.78 3.98
N GLN A 72 10.52 -6.15 3.16
CA GLN A 72 10.93 -7.55 2.97
C GLN A 72 11.51 -8.20 4.24
N LYS A 73 11.92 -7.40 5.24
CA LYS A 73 12.29 -7.91 6.57
C LYS A 73 11.10 -8.55 7.30
N TYR A 74 9.90 -8.02 7.06
CA TYR A 74 8.67 -8.37 7.77
C TYR A 74 7.78 -9.34 7.01
N PHE A 75 7.85 -9.40 5.69
CA PHE A 75 6.99 -10.24 4.87
C PHE A 75 7.74 -11.29 4.06
N CYS A 76 7.13 -12.47 3.95
CA CYS A 76 7.49 -13.52 2.99
C CYS A 76 6.29 -13.69 2.03
N GLY A 77 6.22 -12.88 0.96
CA GLY A 77 5.04 -12.80 0.11
C GLY A 77 3.83 -12.23 0.88
N SER A 78 2.71 -12.94 0.91
CA SER A 78 1.50 -12.49 1.62
C SER A 78 1.51 -12.74 3.15
N TYR A 79 2.55 -13.39 3.68
CA TYR A 79 2.65 -13.79 5.10
C TYR A 79 3.64 -12.92 5.88
N ILE A 80 3.43 -12.77 7.19
CA ILE A 80 4.41 -12.16 8.09
C ILE A 80 5.50 -13.18 8.41
N ARG A 81 6.76 -12.74 8.38
CA ARG A 81 7.92 -13.55 8.74
C ARG A 81 7.92 -13.85 10.24
N SER A 82 8.35 -15.05 10.65
CA SER A 82 8.65 -15.34 12.05
C SER A 82 10.06 -14.83 12.42
N ASN A 83 10.24 -14.32 13.64
CA ASN A 83 11.56 -13.89 14.15
C ASN A 83 12.64 -14.99 14.11
N THR A 84 12.26 -16.26 14.00
CA THR A 84 13.16 -17.41 14.13
C THR A 84 13.51 -18.12 12.82
N THR A 85 12.82 -17.80 11.71
CA THR A 85 12.93 -18.62 10.48
C THR A 85 13.12 -17.74 9.24
N ALA A 86 14.03 -18.13 8.35
CA ALA A 86 14.14 -17.53 7.02
C ALA A 86 12.91 -17.88 6.18
N CYS A 87 12.62 -17.11 5.12
CA CYS A 87 11.55 -17.42 4.17
C CYS A 87 11.93 -18.67 3.35
N SER A 88 11.90 -19.87 3.93
CA SER A 88 12.45 -21.07 3.28
C SER A 88 11.43 -22.03 2.67
N THR A 89 10.17 -22.14 3.14
CA THR A 89 9.13 -22.91 2.42
C THR A 89 7.67 -22.51 2.74
N PRO A 90 6.71 -22.71 1.79
CA PRO A 90 5.28 -22.42 2.00
C PRO A 90 4.58 -23.22 3.12
N ALA A 91 5.16 -24.33 3.57
CA ALA A 91 4.54 -25.23 4.54
C ALA A 91 4.73 -24.80 6.01
N GLU A 92 5.66 -23.88 6.28
CA GLU A 92 5.89 -23.32 7.63
C GLU A 92 5.14 -21.98 7.87
N ASN A 93 4.48 -21.46 6.84
CA ASN A 93 3.79 -20.15 6.81
C ASN A 93 2.54 -20.03 7.70
N ASN A 94 2.11 -21.10 8.38
CA ASN A 94 0.97 -21.05 9.31
C ASN A 94 1.39 -20.92 10.79
N SER A 95 2.69 -20.91 11.10
CA SER A 95 3.18 -20.94 12.49
C SER A 95 3.62 -19.58 13.03
N GLY A 96 3.71 -18.56 12.17
CA GLY A 96 4.37 -17.28 12.46
C GLY A 96 3.52 -16.06 12.17
N ASN A 97 2.27 -16.01 12.64
CA ASN A 97 1.39 -14.84 12.46
C ASN A 97 1.83 -13.61 13.26
N SER A 98 3.08 -13.52 13.72
CA SER A 98 3.56 -12.50 14.64
C SER A 98 5.06 -12.23 14.48
N TYR A 99 5.45 -11.02 14.09
CA TYR A 99 6.83 -10.54 14.10
C TYR A 99 7.03 -9.57 15.26
N ILE A 100 8.11 -9.71 16.04
CA ILE A 100 8.41 -8.78 17.15
C ILE A 100 9.59 -7.90 16.75
N VAL A 101 9.33 -6.61 16.55
CA VAL A 101 10.33 -5.56 16.39
C VAL A 101 10.64 -5.01 17.78
N ALA A 102 11.84 -5.26 18.29
CA ALA A 102 12.33 -4.60 19.49
C ALA A 102 13.30 -3.48 19.05
N SER A 103 12.96 -2.24 19.36
CA SER A 103 13.93 -1.15 19.36
C SER A 103 14.28 -0.87 20.81
N THR A 104 15.45 -1.34 21.21
CA THR A 104 16.19 -0.66 22.28
C THR A 104 16.75 0.58 21.64
N ALA A 105 16.42 1.77 22.17
CA ALA A 105 16.96 3.03 21.68
C ALA A 105 18.42 2.86 21.29
N ASP A 106 18.73 3.15 20.03
CA ASP A 106 20.06 2.99 19.45
C ASP A 106 21.09 3.82 20.24
N GLN A 107 22.35 3.39 20.17
CA GLN A 107 23.51 3.66 21.02
C GLN A 107 23.96 5.13 21.20
N ALA A 108 23.10 6.13 21.10
CA ALA A 108 23.50 7.54 21.18
C ALA A 108 23.11 8.28 22.48
N TYR A 109 22.33 7.67 23.39
CA TYR A 109 21.96 8.31 24.67
C TYR A 109 22.19 7.37 25.86
N THR A 110 23.40 7.44 26.42
CA THR A 110 23.91 6.70 27.59
C THR A 110 23.41 7.24 28.94
N THR A 111 22.31 7.97 28.97
CA THR A 111 21.70 8.42 30.24
C THR A 111 20.48 7.58 30.55
N ALA A 112 20.36 7.10 31.79
CA ALA A 112 19.42 6.12 32.35
C ALA A 112 17.89 6.43 32.24
N SER A 113 17.47 7.15 31.20
CA SER A 113 16.09 7.53 30.89
C SER A 113 15.64 7.14 29.48
N SER A 114 16.41 6.30 28.77
CA SER A 114 16.09 5.88 27.40
C SER A 114 14.78 5.11 27.40
N GLN A 115 13.73 5.68 26.81
CA GLN A 115 12.49 4.96 26.57
C GLN A 115 12.75 3.89 25.50
N ALA A 116 12.06 2.76 25.60
CA ALA A 116 12.12 1.70 24.62
C ALA A 116 10.71 1.27 24.20
N PHE A 117 10.62 0.65 23.05
CA PHE A 117 9.38 0.09 22.56
C PHE A 117 9.57 -1.30 21.95
N THR A 118 8.52 -2.10 22.07
CA THR A 118 8.41 -3.39 21.39
C THR A 118 7.13 -3.37 20.57
N VAL A 119 7.25 -3.54 19.26
CA VAL A 119 6.11 -3.67 18.35
C VAL A 119 5.93 -5.10 17.94
N THR A 120 4.70 -5.60 18.02
CA THR A 120 4.31 -6.89 17.49
C THR A 120 3.41 -6.68 16.27
N ILE A 121 3.84 -7.17 15.11
CA ILE A 121 3.10 -7.14 13.86
C ILE A 121 2.38 -8.47 13.73
N THR A 122 1.05 -8.47 13.64
CA THR A 122 0.24 -9.69 13.53
C THR A 122 -0.65 -9.65 12.30
N ARG A 123 -0.74 -10.78 11.59
CA ARG A 123 -1.65 -10.95 10.46
C ARG A 123 -2.26 -12.35 10.54
N PRO A 124 -3.56 -12.48 10.87
CA PRO A 124 -4.18 -13.79 11.11
C PRO A 124 -4.42 -14.60 9.83
N SER A 125 -4.47 -13.96 8.65
CA SER A 125 -4.58 -14.63 7.36
C SER A 125 -3.92 -13.81 6.23
N PRO A 126 -3.55 -14.41 5.09
CA PRO A 126 -2.93 -13.71 3.94
C PRO A 126 -3.74 -12.56 3.36
N THR A 127 -5.05 -12.55 3.61
CA THR A 127 -6.00 -11.52 3.17
C THR A 127 -6.58 -10.73 4.33
N GLY A 128 -6.24 -11.10 5.56
CA GLY A 128 -6.72 -10.47 6.79
C GLY A 128 -6.00 -9.17 7.11
N PRO A 129 -6.57 -8.35 8.01
CA PRO A 129 -5.98 -7.09 8.42
C PRO A 129 -4.66 -7.33 9.14
N ILE A 130 -3.72 -6.41 8.96
CA ILE A 130 -2.47 -6.40 9.71
C ILE A 130 -2.72 -5.54 10.96
N SER A 131 -2.36 -6.05 12.13
CA SER A 131 -2.40 -5.30 13.38
C SER A 131 -0.98 -5.05 13.89
N LEU A 132 -0.74 -3.84 14.40
CA LEU A 132 0.46 -3.51 15.15
C LEU A 132 0.08 -3.33 16.61
N ARG A 133 0.80 -4.01 17.49
CA ARG A 133 0.72 -3.83 18.94
C ARG A 133 2.05 -3.26 19.41
N SER A 134 2.11 -1.97 19.69
CA SER A 134 3.29 -1.31 20.24
C SER A 134 3.18 -1.20 21.75
N THR A 135 4.19 -1.67 22.47
CA THR A 135 4.32 -1.54 23.93
C THR A 135 5.50 -0.63 24.23
N GLY A 136 5.23 0.52 24.85
CA GLY A 136 6.23 1.50 25.25
C GLY A 136 6.47 1.49 26.76
N GLY A 137 7.71 1.72 27.17
CA GLY A 137 8.10 1.77 28.57
C GLY A 137 9.61 1.89 28.76
N LYS A 138 10.08 1.73 30.01
CA LYS A 138 11.51 1.59 30.29
C LYS A 138 12.00 0.22 29.76
N PRO A 139 13.24 0.08 29.26
CA PRO A 139 13.76 -1.19 28.73
C PRO A 139 13.52 -2.41 29.63
N ASP A 140 13.84 -2.31 30.92
CA ASP A 140 13.64 -3.38 31.93
C ASP A 140 12.17 -3.77 32.12
N CYS A 141 11.26 -2.88 31.72
CA CYS A 141 9.83 -2.98 31.96
C CYS A 141 9.05 -3.58 30.77
N LEU A 142 9.71 -3.77 29.61
CA LEU A 142 9.09 -4.37 28.43
C LEU A 142 8.95 -5.89 28.56
N THR A 143 9.79 -6.53 29.37
CA THR A 143 9.79 -7.98 29.62
C THR A 143 9.20 -8.36 31.00
N GLY A 144 9.08 -7.40 31.92
CA GLY A 144 8.58 -7.60 33.29
C GLY A 144 7.11 -7.23 33.52
N VAL A 145 6.55 -7.68 34.64
CA VAL A 145 5.13 -7.47 35.03
C VAL A 145 4.93 -6.23 35.91
N THR A 146 5.99 -5.70 36.53
CA THR A 146 5.91 -4.76 37.66
C THR A 146 6.10 -3.28 37.33
N CYS A 147 6.00 -2.87 36.07
CA CYS A 147 6.23 -1.49 35.66
C CYS A 147 5.06 -0.86 34.89
N ASN A 148 5.00 0.47 34.93
CA ASN A 148 4.17 1.27 34.04
C ASN A 148 4.58 1.06 32.57
N LYS A 149 3.73 0.38 31.82
CA LYS A 149 3.82 0.23 30.36
C LYS A 149 2.54 0.71 29.71
N LYS A 150 2.66 1.23 28.49
CA LYS A 150 1.50 1.61 27.67
C LYS A 150 1.49 0.78 26.40
N ILE A 151 0.30 0.34 26.01
CA ILE A 151 0.11 -0.52 24.85
C ILE A 151 -0.82 0.21 23.89
N ILE A 152 -0.39 0.33 22.64
CA ILE A 152 -1.16 0.91 21.55
C ILE A 152 -1.39 -0.20 20.53
N ASN A 153 -2.67 -0.44 20.19
CA ASN A 153 -3.04 -1.38 19.15
C ASN A 153 -3.59 -0.59 17.96
N VAL A 154 -2.95 -0.73 16.79
CA VAL A 154 -3.46 -0.15 15.55
C VAL A 154 -3.74 -1.22 14.53
N LEU A 155 -4.78 -1.03 13.73
CA LEU A 155 -4.99 -1.80 12.51
C LEU A 155 -4.40 -1.00 11.35
N LEU A 156 -3.69 -1.69 10.48
CA LEU A 156 -3.19 -1.12 9.23
C LEU A 156 -4.19 -1.43 8.12
N SER A 157 -4.45 -0.41 7.31
CA SER A 157 -5.02 -0.58 5.99
C SER A 157 -3.88 -0.60 4.98
N VAL A 158 -3.98 -1.49 4.01
CA VAL A 158 -3.16 -1.43 2.80
C VAL A 158 -3.83 -0.44 1.86
N ASP A 159 -3.07 0.54 1.39
CA ASP A 159 -3.53 1.41 0.31
C ASP A 159 -3.19 0.70 -1.01
N PRO A 160 -4.18 0.32 -1.84
CA PRO A 160 -3.88 -0.34 -3.10
C PRO A 160 -3.15 0.64 -4.03
N LEU A 161 -2.12 0.15 -4.73
CA LEU A 161 -1.35 0.94 -5.70
C LEU A 161 -2.23 1.56 -6.79
N PHE A 162 -3.35 0.92 -7.10
CA PHE A 162 -4.34 1.44 -8.03
C PHE A 162 -5.69 1.55 -7.32
N SER A 163 -6.29 2.74 -7.32
CA SER A 163 -7.63 2.93 -6.76
C SER A 163 -8.72 2.46 -7.73
N LYS A 164 -8.38 2.29 -9.02
CA LYS A 164 -9.25 1.73 -10.06
C LYS A 164 -8.45 0.81 -11.00
N MET A 165 -9.15 -0.15 -11.59
CA MET A 165 -8.63 -0.94 -12.71
C MET A 165 -9.57 -0.79 -13.92
N PRO A 166 -9.06 -0.87 -15.14
CA PRO A 166 -9.89 -0.82 -16.34
C PRO A 166 -10.96 -1.91 -16.30
N PRO A 167 -12.24 -1.57 -16.49
CA PRO A 167 -13.30 -2.58 -16.59
C PRO A 167 -13.31 -3.27 -17.96
N ASP A 168 -12.67 -2.67 -18.97
CA ASP A 168 -12.71 -3.11 -20.36
C ASP A 168 -11.48 -3.97 -20.71
N ALA A 169 -11.67 -5.00 -21.53
CA ALA A 169 -10.58 -5.87 -21.96
C ALA A 169 -9.63 -5.17 -22.95
N LEU A 170 -10.20 -4.36 -23.85
CA LEU A 170 -9.47 -3.54 -24.80
C LEU A 170 -10.07 -2.13 -24.77
N SER A 171 -9.27 -1.10 -24.47
CA SER A 171 -9.76 0.28 -24.42
C SER A 171 -8.78 1.31 -24.96
N SER A 172 -9.30 2.32 -25.66
CA SER A 172 -8.52 3.43 -26.19
C SER A 172 -9.42 4.64 -26.45
N PRO A 173 -8.97 5.88 -26.16
CA PRO A 173 -9.70 7.08 -26.51
C PRO A 173 -9.59 7.40 -28.01
N GLY A 174 -8.63 6.80 -28.73
CA GLY A 174 -8.51 6.89 -30.17
C GLY A 174 -9.34 5.84 -30.92
N GLN A 175 -8.95 5.62 -32.17
CA GLN A 175 -9.49 4.53 -32.99
C GLN A 175 -8.91 3.17 -32.57
N ILE A 176 -9.76 2.14 -32.56
CA ILE A 176 -9.33 0.73 -32.50
C ILE A 176 -9.55 0.13 -33.90
N GLY A 177 -8.47 -0.12 -34.62
CA GLY A 177 -8.43 -0.64 -35.99
C GLY A 177 -7.51 -1.84 -36.11
N LEU A 178 -7.97 -2.98 -35.60
CA LEU A 178 -7.26 -4.24 -35.73
C LEU A 178 -7.77 -5.01 -36.96
N THR A 179 -6.84 -5.49 -37.77
CA THR A 179 -7.10 -6.37 -38.91
C THR A 179 -6.50 -7.73 -38.62
N GLY A 180 -7.10 -8.84 -39.09
CA GLY A 180 -6.68 -10.21 -38.74
C GLY A 180 -7.72 -10.99 -37.92
N SER A 181 -7.31 -12.13 -37.35
CA SER A 181 -8.15 -12.97 -36.47
C SER A 181 -7.97 -12.54 -35.03
N ILE A 182 -8.75 -11.55 -34.60
CA ILE A 182 -8.75 -11.06 -33.22
C ILE A 182 -9.70 -11.92 -32.39
N CYS A 183 -9.40 -12.08 -31.11
CA CYS A 183 -10.32 -12.60 -30.12
C CYS A 183 -10.24 -11.71 -28.89
N VAL A 184 -11.34 -11.09 -28.48
CA VAL A 184 -11.40 -10.35 -27.22
C VAL A 184 -12.58 -10.83 -26.40
N GLN A 185 -12.32 -11.32 -25.20
CA GLN A 185 -13.34 -11.72 -24.24
C GLN A 185 -13.21 -10.88 -22.98
N ASN A 186 -14.36 -10.49 -22.43
CA ASN A 186 -14.44 -9.84 -21.14
C ASN A 186 -15.36 -10.63 -20.20
N SER A 187 -14.78 -11.33 -19.23
CA SER A 187 -15.52 -12.08 -18.21
C SER A 187 -15.86 -11.27 -16.95
N SER A 188 -15.71 -9.94 -16.97
CA SER A 188 -16.06 -9.05 -15.85
C SER A 188 -17.56 -9.01 -15.51
N GLY A 189 -18.44 -9.62 -16.31
CA GLY A 189 -19.89 -9.47 -16.21
C GLY A 189 -20.35 -8.08 -16.66
N ASN A 190 -21.37 -7.53 -16.01
CA ASN A 190 -22.04 -6.28 -16.43
C ASN A 190 -21.17 -5.00 -16.28
N GLY A 191 -19.90 -5.12 -15.87
CA GLY A 191 -19.05 -3.99 -15.49
C GLY A 191 -18.26 -3.34 -16.64
N GLY A 192 -18.09 -4.01 -17.79
CA GLY A 192 -17.23 -3.49 -18.86
C GLY A 192 -17.50 -4.09 -20.24
N PHE A 193 -16.71 -3.63 -21.22
CA PHE A 193 -16.80 -4.00 -22.63
C PHE A 193 -15.65 -4.91 -23.05
N ALA A 194 -15.86 -5.78 -24.04
CA ALA A 194 -14.72 -6.43 -24.70
C ALA A 194 -13.87 -5.41 -25.46
N ALA A 195 -14.48 -4.44 -26.16
CA ALA A 195 -13.75 -3.33 -26.75
C ALA A 195 -14.45 -1.97 -26.54
N ARG A 196 -13.74 -0.97 -26.02
CA ARG A 196 -14.22 0.42 -25.93
C ARG A 196 -13.28 1.36 -26.69
N ALA A 197 -13.77 1.96 -27.77
CA ALA A 197 -13.02 2.96 -28.54
C ALA A 197 -13.62 4.35 -28.29
N GLY A 198 -12.81 5.41 -28.29
CA GLY A 198 -13.33 6.77 -28.23
C GLY A 198 -13.86 7.23 -29.59
N GLU A 199 -13.09 7.02 -30.65
CA GLU A 199 -13.42 7.55 -31.98
C GLU A 199 -14.17 6.56 -32.86
N LYS A 200 -13.54 5.43 -33.17
CA LYS A 200 -14.05 4.45 -34.12
C LYS A 200 -13.54 3.06 -33.78
N LEU A 201 -14.42 2.07 -33.91
CA LEU A 201 -14.08 0.66 -33.91
C LEU A 201 -14.16 0.15 -35.36
N ALA A 202 -13.01 0.04 -36.04
CA ALA A 202 -13.00 -0.13 -37.49
C ALA A 202 -13.21 -1.58 -37.94
N THR A 203 -12.69 -2.56 -37.20
CA THR A 203 -13.06 -3.98 -37.30
C THR A 203 -12.48 -4.72 -36.10
N THR A 204 -13.27 -5.57 -35.49
CA THR A 204 -12.81 -6.57 -34.52
C THR A 204 -13.54 -7.85 -34.88
N ASN A 205 -12.87 -8.69 -35.68
CA ASN A 205 -13.36 -10.04 -35.88
C ASN A 205 -13.48 -10.68 -34.49
N ASN A 206 -14.64 -11.26 -34.18
CA ASN A 206 -14.83 -12.14 -33.03
C ASN A 206 -14.60 -11.50 -31.64
N LEU A 207 -15.35 -10.43 -31.36
CA LEU A 207 -15.58 -9.96 -29.98
C LEU A 207 -16.58 -10.88 -29.27
N GLN A 208 -16.18 -11.45 -28.14
CA GLN A 208 -17.00 -12.32 -27.29
C GLN A 208 -17.65 -13.52 -28.03
N GLY A 209 -17.12 -13.92 -29.19
CA GLY A 209 -17.71 -14.96 -30.04
C GLY A 209 -17.11 -16.35 -29.86
N ALA A 210 -17.82 -17.36 -30.35
CA ALA A 210 -17.46 -18.78 -30.30
C ALA A 210 -16.19 -19.15 -31.10
N GLY A 211 -15.65 -18.23 -31.91
CA GLY A 211 -14.37 -18.41 -32.63
C GLY A 211 -13.15 -18.15 -31.75
N CYS A 212 -13.35 -17.69 -30.51
CA CYS A 212 -12.29 -17.57 -29.52
C CYS A 212 -11.97 -18.96 -29.00
N ALA A 213 -10.86 -19.55 -29.46
CA ALA A 213 -10.48 -20.93 -29.12
C ALA A 213 -10.31 -21.17 -27.60
N ALA A 214 -10.15 -20.12 -26.80
CA ALA A 214 -10.34 -20.14 -25.37
C ALA A 214 -11.73 -19.57 -25.04
N ALA A 215 -12.77 -20.41 -25.07
CA ALA A 215 -13.92 -20.12 -24.24
C ALA A 215 -13.43 -20.29 -22.80
N ASN A 216 -13.25 -19.21 -22.05
CA ASN A 216 -12.80 -19.29 -20.66
C ASN A 216 -13.79 -20.06 -19.75
N GLY A 217 -14.86 -20.64 -20.30
CA GLY A 217 -15.80 -21.55 -19.62
C GLY A 217 -16.59 -20.94 -18.47
N ASN A 218 -16.21 -19.74 -18.02
CA ASN A 218 -16.49 -19.24 -16.70
C ASN A 218 -16.87 -17.76 -16.82
N GLY A 219 -18.16 -17.47 -16.91
CA GLY A 219 -18.68 -16.14 -16.57
C GLY A 219 -19.77 -15.58 -17.48
N LEU A 220 -20.50 -14.63 -16.91
CA LEU A 220 -21.29 -13.67 -17.67
C LEU A 220 -20.31 -12.79 -18.47
N PHE A 221 -20.45 -12.77 -19.78
CA PHE A 221 -19.67 -11.86 -20.61
C PHE A 221 -20.23 -10.44 -20.49
N GLY A 222 -19.34 -9.45 -20.48
CA GLY A 222 -19.74 -8.04 -20.49
C GLY A 222 -20.35 -7.61 -21.82
N ALA A 223 -20.50 -6.31 -22.04
CA ALA A 223 -20.99 -5.82 -23.33
C ALA A 223 -19.93 -6.03 -24.44
N ILE A 224 -20.36 -6.26 -25.68
CA ILE A 224 -19.45 -6.62 -26.78
C ILE A 224 -18.50 -5.45 -27.10
N ALA A 225 -19.05 -4.31 -27.49
CA ALA A 225 -18.26 -3.13 -27.76
C ALA A 225 -19.09 -1.85 -27.68
N THR A 226 -18.39 -0.72 -27.55
CA THR A 226 -19.00 0.60 -27.68
C THR A 226 -18.02 1.62 -28.26
N THR A 227 -18.57 2.69 -28.81
CA THR A 227 -17.85 3.91 -29.14
C THR A 227 -18.30 4.99 -28.16
N ASP A 228 -17.36 5.51 -27.35
CA ASP A 228 -17.64 6.41 -26.24
C ASP A 228 -17.01 7.79 -26.50
N LYS A 229 -17.84 8.79 -26.84
CA LYS A 229 -17.34 10.14 -27.12
C LYS A 229 -16.70 10.82 -25.92
N ASN A 230 -17.07 10.44 -24.69
CA ASN A 230 -16.41 10.98 -23.49
C ASN A 230 -15.00 10.41 -23.34
N LEU A 231 -14.81 9.16 -23.78
CA LEU A 231 -13.49 8.59 -23.90
C LEU A 231 -12.68 9.31 -24.98
N ALA A 232 -13.30 9.64 -26.13
CA ALA A 232 -12.65 10.40 -27.19
C ALA A 232 -12.14 11.77 -26.75
N SER A 233 -12.84 12.45 -25.83
CA SER A 233 -12.36 13.72 -25.27
C SER A 233 -11.11 13.60 -24.41
N MET A 234 -10.70 12.38 -24.05
CA MET A 234 -9.42 12.08 -23.37
C MET A 234 -8.31 11.75 -24.38
N ASN A 235 -8.60 11.72 -25.69
CA ASN A 235 -7.61 11.49 -26.75
C ASN A 235 -6.76 12.75 -26.93
N GLY A 236 -5.44 12.64 -26.75
CA GLY A 236 -4.53 13.76 -26.94
C GLY A 236 -4.44 14.74 -25.78
N THR A 237 -5.02 14.44 -24.60
CA THR A 237 -4.75 15.21 -23.36
C THR A 237 -3.39 14.86 -22.76
N LEU A 238 -2.35 14.84 -23.58
CA LEU A 238 -0.96 14.94 -23.14
C LEU A 238 -0.61 16.42 -22.98
N GLN A 239 -1.16 17.08 -21.96
CA GLN A 239 -0.54 18.29 -21.41
C GLN A 239 0.27 17.92 -20.15
N ASN A 240 1.24 17.02 -20.33
CA ASN A 240 2.59 17.20 -19.83
C ASN A 240 3.49 16.10 -20.39
N LYS A 241 4.14 16.42 -21.51
CA LYS A 241 5.45 15.86 -21.81
C LYS A 241 6.32 16.07 -20.57
N PHE A 242 6.91 15.00 -20.03
CA PHE A 242 7.88 15.08 -18.95
C PHE A 242 8.94 16.13 -19.28
N SER A 243 8.84 17.34 -18.72
CA SER A 243 10.02 18.17 -18.53
C SER A 243 10.72 17.59 -17.31
N SER A 244 11.95 17.15 -17.52
CA SER A 244 12.81 16.52 -16.51
C SER A 244 13.15 17.42 -15.32
N ASP A 245 12.56 18.60 -15.19
CA ASP A 245 12.65 19.48 -14.04
C ASP A 245 11.56 20.57 -14.15
N ALA A 246 10.99 20.92 -12.99
CA ALA A 246 10.14 22.09 -12.70
C ALA A 246 8.79 22.28 -13.44
N GLY A 247 7.69 22.16 -12.68
CA GLY A 247 6.46 22.92 -12.91
C GLY A 247 5.20 22.11 -13.19
N PHE A 248 4.46 21.77 -12.12
CA PHE A 248 3.15 21.11 -12.20
C PHE A 248 2.07 22.13 -12.60
N SER A 249 1.68 22.17 -13.88
CA SER A 249 0.44 22.84 -14.31
C SER A 249 -0.69 21.83 -14.25
N LYS A 250 -1.61 21.98 -13.29
CA LYS A 250 -2.91 21.27 -13.29
C LYS A 250 -3.75 21.75 -14.48
N SER A 251 -3.76 21.03 -15.59
CA SER A 251 -4.86 21.11 -16.55
C SER A 251 -6.06 20.34 -15.97
N ASN A 252 -7.22 20.97 -15.89
CA ASN A 252 -8.48 20.41 -15.35
C ASN A 252 -9.10 19.29 -16.22
N GLU A 253 -8.34 18.65 -17.09
CA GLU A 253 -8.82 17.55 -17.94
C GLU A 253 -8.16 16.26 -17.44
N SER A 254 -8.98 15.31 -16.98
CA SER A 254 -8.49 14.01 -16.49
C SER A 254 -7.75 13.29 -17.61
N ASN A 255 -6.45 13.06 -17.40
CA ASN A 255 -5.65 12.23 -18.28
C ASN A 255 -6.28 10.82 -18.33
N TYR A 256 -6.34 10.21 -19.50
CA TYR A 256 -6.84 8.84 -19.68
C TYR A 256 -6.19 7.85 -18.70
N PHE A 257 -4.91 8.04 -18.37
CA PHE A 257 -4.23 7.25 -17.34
C PHE A 257 -4.92 7.36 -15.96
N GLU A 258 -5.16 8.58 -15.49
CA GLU A 258 -5.83 8.84 -14.20
C GLU A 258 -7.27 8.33 -14.20
N TYR A 259 -7.96 8.40 -15.34
CA TYR A 259 -9.30 7.81 -15.48
C TYR A 259 -9.28 6.29 -15.27
N LEU A 260 -8.30 5.58 -15.84
CA LEU A 260 -8.18 4.13 -15.77
C LEU A 260 -7.72 3.64 -14.40
N PHE A 261 -6.67 4.27 -13.86
CA PHE A 261 -5.95 3.80 -12.67
C PHE A 261 -6.41 4.49 -11.39
N GLY A 262 -7.09 5.64 -11.52
CA GLY A 262 -7.48 6.50 -10.41
C GLY A 262 -6.30 7.15 -9.68
N GLU A 263 -5.10 7.07 -10.28
CA GLU A 263 -3.84 7.57 -9.75
C GLU A 263 -3.07 8.34 -10.83
N SER A 264 -2.22 9.29 -10.42
CA SER A 264 -1.39 10.06 -11.36
C SER A 264 -0.25 9.22 -11.93
N GLU A 265 0.12 9.46 -13.20
CA GLU A 265 1.28 8.82 -13.84
C GLU A 265 2.57 8.99 -13.03
N THR A 266 2.76 10.17 -12.43
CA THR A 266 3.94 10.47 -11.61
C THR A 266 4.00 9.63 -10.34
N HIS A 267 2.85 9.36 -9.72
CA HIS A 267 2.78 8.51 -8.53
C HIS A 267 3.11 7.06 -8.89
N ILE A 268 2.45 6.52 -9.93
CA ILE A 268 2.73 5.15 -10.39
C ILE A 268 4.17 4.99 -10.89
N TYR A 269 4.75 6.02 -11.51
CA TYR A 269 6.18 6.00 -11.86
C TYR A 269 7.07 5.90 -10.62
N GLN A 270 6.75 6.60 -9.53
CA GLN A 270 7.49 6.55 -8.26
C GLN A 270 7.32 5.21 -7.54
N GLU A 271 6.20 4.54 -7.72
CA GLU A 271 5.90 3.25 -7.09
C GLU A 271 6.20 2.05 -8.01
N ALA A 272 6.67 2.28 -9.24
CA ALA A 272 7.00 1.20 -10.16
C ALA A 272 8.18 0.37 -9.65
N ASP A 273 7.97 -0.94 -9.51
CA ASP A 273 8.99 -1.92 -9.08
C ASP A 273 10.23 -1.87 -9.98
N GLU A 274 10.01 -1.70 -11.29
CA GLU A 274 11.06 -1.70 -12.29
C GLU A 274 10.87 -0.53 -13.25
N ARG A 275 11.91 0.29 -13.41
CA ARG A 275 11.92 1.44 -14.31
C ARG A 275 12.99 1.22 -15.38
N LEU A 276 12.56 0.98 -16.61
CA LEU A 276 13.43 0.78 -17.75
C LEU A 276 13.54 2.08 -18.54
N GLY A 277 14.76 2.53 -18.84
CA GLY A 277 15.04 3.69 -19.66
C GLY A 277 16.34 3.53 -20.48
N GLY A 278 16.44 4.26 -21.59
CA GLY A 278 17.60 4.23 -22.49
C GLY A 278 17.69 3.00 -23.41
N ALA A 279 18.82 2.86 -24.11
CA ALA A 279 19.11 1.87 -25.18
C ALA A 279 18.92 0.37 -24.83
N HIS A 280 18.36 0.05 -23.67
CA HIS A 280 17.82 -1.27 -23.32
C HIS A 280 16.48 -1.58 -24.01
N ALA A 281 15.80 -0.58 -24.60
CA ALA A 281 14.49 -0.76 -25.22
C ALA A 281 14.51 -1.41 -26.64
N THR A 282 15.67 -1.58 -27.28
CA THR A 282 15.73 -1.93 -28.71
C THR A 282 16.03 -3.39 -29.05
N SER A 283 16.07 -4.30 -28.07
CA SER A 283 16.18 -5.73 -28.38
C SER A 283 15.59 -6.56 -27.24
N GLY A 284 14.87 -7.63 -27.58
CA GLY A 284 14.19 -8.56 -26.65
C GLY A 284 15.07 -9.23 -25.57
N ASN A 285 16.31 -8.77 -25.37
CA ASN A 285 17.22 -9.17 -24.30
C ASN A 285 16.99 -8.47 -22.95
N ALA A 286 16.32 -7.31 -22.91
CA ALA A 286 16.17 -6.55 -21.65
C ALA A 286 15.11 -7.11 -20.69
N ILE A 287 14.25 -8.01 -21.18
CA ILE A 287 13.15 -8.58 -20.41
C ILE A 287 13.32 -10.09 -20.19
N SER A 288 14.10 -10.78 -21.03
CA SER A 288 14.38 -12.21 -20.85
C SER A 288 15.11 -12.55 -19.54
N SER A 289 15.58 -11.56 -18.79
CA SER A 289 16.25 -11.69 -17.50
C SER A 289 15.34 -11.60 -16.27
N PHE A 290 14.01 -11.61 -16.42
CA PHE A 290 13.09 -11.67 -15.26
C PHE A 290 13.00 -13.06 -14.60
N SER A 291 14.00 -13.92 -14.82
CA SER A 291 14.24 -15.11 -14.00
C SER A 291 14.84 -14.68 -12.65
N GLY A 292 14.05 -14.68 -11.58
CA GLY A 292 14.54 -14.32 -10.25
C GLY A 292 13.49 -13.77 -9.29
N CYS A 293 12.24 -13.57 -9.72
CA CYS A 293 11.14 -13.29 -8.80
C CYS A 293 10.68 -14.60 -8.11
N PRO A 294 10.91 -14.80 -6.81
CA PRO A 294 10.39 -15.95 -6.10
C PRO A 294 8.87 -15.82 -5.92
N LYS A 295 8.11 -16.35 -6.88
CA LYS A 295 6.72 -16.85 -6.76
C LYS A 295 5.75 -16.09 -5.81
N SER A 296 5.76 -14.75 -5.77
CA SER A 296 4.75 -14.01 -5.00
C SER A 296 4.60 -12.50 -5.29
N CYS A 297 5.19 -11.94 -6.35
CA CYS A 297 5.12 -10.48 -6.56
C CYS A 297 4.43 -10.18 -7.89
N ALA A 298 3.18 -9.69 -7.82
CA ALA A 298 2.68 -8.85 -8.90
C ALA A 298 3.63 -7.64 -9.04
N LYS A 299 3.84 -7.13 -10.25
CA LYS A 299 4.82 -6.06 -10.51
C LYS A 299 4.29 -4.99 -11.43
N VAL A 300 4.71 -3.75 -11.19
CA VAL A 300 4.55 -2.62 -12.11
C VAL A 300 5.88 -2.34 -12.81
N ILE A 301 5.90 -2.54 -14.12
CA ILE A 301 7.05 -2.27 -14.98
C ILE A 301 6.77 -0.98 -15.75
N TRP A 302 7.56 0.04 -15.49
CA TRP A 302 7.50 1.32 -16.19
C TRP A 302 8.61 1.43 -17.22
N ILE A 303 8.24 1.57 -18.49
CA ILE A 303 9.17 1.75 -19.61
C ILE A 303 9.08 3.20 -20.06
N SER A 304 10.17 3.95 -19.82
CA SER A 304 10.24 5.41 -19.97
C SER A 304 10.72 5.89 -21.34
N ASP A 305 11.22 4.99 -22.20
CA ASP A 305 11.78 5.36 -23.49
C ASP A 305 10.67 5.61 -24.54
N GLN A 306 10.87 6.66 -25.34
CA GLN A 306 10.03 7.09 -26.45
C GLN A 306 10.27 6.25 -27.72
N ALA A 307 11.33 5.44 -27.73
CA ALA A 307 11.60 4.52 -28.82
C ALA A 307 10.61 3.33 -28.81
N LEU A 308 10.21 2.95 -30.01
CA LEU A 308 9.32 1.84 -30.32
C LEU A 308 9.75 0.57 -29.55
N PHE A 309 9.00 0.23 -28.49
CA PHE A 309 9.31 -0.92 -27.62
C PHE A 309 8.70 -2.19 -28.19
N ASP A 310 9.49 -3.28 -28.27
CA ASP A 310 9.07 -4.60 -28.74
C ASP A 310 9.07 -5.65 -27.62
N LEU A 311 7.88 -6.19 -27.33
CA LEU A 311 7.66 -7.22 -26.31
C LEU A 311 8.17 -8.62 -26.70
N GLY A 312 8.57 -8.84 -27.96
CA GLY A 312 9.18 -10.09 -28.43
C GLY A 312 8.36 -11.35 -28.14
N ASN A 313 9.04 -12.49 -27.96
CA ASN A 313 8.41 -13.81 -27.71
C ASN A 313 8.67 -14.30 -26.27
N ALA A 314 8.10 -13.62 -25.27
CA ALA A 314 8.26 -13.99 -23.86
C ALA A 314 6.93 -14.12 -23.13
N THR A 315 6.95 -14.80 -21.98
CA THR A 315 5.82 -14.86 -21.04
C THR A 315 6.07 -13.93 -19.87
N TYR A 316 5.10 -13.08 -19.58
CA TYR A 316 5.14 -12.03 -18.58
C TYR A 316 4.09 -12.31 -17.51
N GLY A 317 4.53 -12.40 -16.25
CA GLY A 317 3.65 -12.69 -15.11
C GLY A 317 2.97 -14.07 -15.16
N SER A 318 2.08 -14.31 -14.21
CA SER A 318 1.18 -15.46 -14.13
C SER A 318 -0.20 -15.04 -13.60
N GLU A 319 -1.19 -15.93 -13.59
CA GLU A 319 -2.52 -15.61 -13.01
C GLU A 319 -2.43 -15.29 -11.50
N ALA A 320 -1.54 -15.96 -10.77
CA ALA A 320 -1.30 -15.70 -9.35
C ALA A 320 -0.45 -14.45 -9.10
N GLU A 321 0.39 -14.08 -10.07
CA GLU A 321 1.34 -12.96 -10.00
C GLU A 321 1.28 -12.14 -11.29
N PRO A 322 0.23 -11.32 -11.43
CA PRO A 322 0.02 -10.49 -12.61
C PRO A 322 1.08 -9.40 -12.74
N VAL A 323 1.34 -8.97 -13.98
CA VAL A 323 2.23 -7.83 -14.24
C VAL A 323 1.48 -6.71 -14.93
N ILE A 324 1.72 -5.47 -14.51
CA ILE A 324 1.28 -4.27 -15.22
C ILE A 324 2.49 -3.69 -15.93
N ILE A 325 2.41 -3.63 -17.25
CA ILE A 325 3.44 -3.04 -18.10
C ILE A 325 2.91 -1.68 -18.57
N ILE A 326 3.62 -0.61 -18.24
CA ILE A 326 3.29 0.76 -18.60
C ILE A 326 4.36 1.27 -19.56
N LEU A 327 3.96 1.52 -20.80
CA LEU A 327 4.81 2.10 -21.84
C LEU A 327 4.55 3.61 -21.92
N ASN A 328 5.52 4.43 -21.54
CA ASN A 328 5.46 5.87 -21.68
C ASN A 328 5.91 6.31 -23.09
N GLY A 329 5.05 6.06 -24.07
CA GLY A 329 5.29 6.33 -25.49
C GLY A 329 4.38 5.47 -26.35
N ALA A 330 4.68 5.36 -27.63
CA ALA A 330 4.02 4.41 -28.51
C ALA A 330 4.61 3.00 -28.35
N GLY A 331 3.76 1.98 -28.34
CA GLY A 331 4.16 0.57 -28.20
C GLY A 331 4.01 -0.21 -29.50
N VAL A 332 4.87 -1.20 -29.72
CA VAL A 332 4.70 -2.19 -30.80
C VAL A 332 4.83 -3.60 -30.27
N ILE A 333 3.91 -4.47 -30.66
CA ILE A 333 4.00 -5.89 -30.35
C ILE A 333 4.39 -6.63 -31.62
N ASN A 334 5.65 -7.04 -31.69
CA ASN A 334 6.08 -8.05 -32.64
C ASN A 334 6.12 -9.42 -31.95
N GLY A 335 5.90 -10.47 -32.73
CA GLY A 335 5.91 -11.84 -32.21
C GLY A 335 4.65 -12.23 -31.41
N SER A 336 4.79 -13.23 -30.56
CA SER A 336 3.68 -13.89 -29.86
C SER A 336 3.93 -13.93 -28.34
N PRO A 337 4.07 -12.77 -27.67
CA PRO A 337 4.24 -12.75 -26.23
C PRO A 337 2.96 -13.21 -25.52
N THR A 338 3.12 -13.78 -24.32
CA THR A 338 2.01 -14.07 -23.41
C THR A 338 2.08 -13.14 -22.22
N ILE A 339 1.07 -12.30 -22.00
CA ILE A 339 1.04 -11.35 -20.87
C ILE A 339 -0.09 -11.74 -19.92
N ASN A 340 0.24 -12.02 -18.66
CA ASN A 340 -0.74 -12.23 -17.60
C ASN A 340 -0.81 -10.98 -16.73
N GLY A 341 -1.82 -10.14 -16.95
CA GLY A 341 -1.96 -8.83 -16.31
C GLY A 341 -2.39 -7.75 -17.29
N MET A 342 -1.77 -6.58 -17.23
CA MET A 342 -2.18 -5.41 -18.00
C MET A 342 -1.05 -4.85 -18.85
N LEU A 343 -1.40 -4.41 -20.06
CA LEU A 343 -0.55 -3.58 -20.90
C LEU A 343 -1.20 -2.20 -21.07
N TYR A 344 -0.50 -1.15 -20.63
CA TYR A 344 -0.83 0.24 -20.89
C TYR A 344 0.23 0.88 -21.79
N THR A 345 -0.20 1.71 -22.73
CA THR A 345 0.70 2.61 -23.47
C THR A 345 0.12 4.02 -23.47
N SER A 346 0.93 5.04 -23.20
CA SER A 346 0.45 6.43 -23.21
C SER A 346 0.23 6.96 -24.63
N GLY A 347 0.90 6.37 -25.62
CA GLY A 347 0.72 6.64 -27.04
C GLY A 347 -0.14 5.60 -27.76
N SER A 348 0.11 5.43 -29.06
CA SER A 348 -0.56 4.42 -29.89
C SER A 348 0.07 3.04 -29.72
N LEU A 349 -0.73 1.98 -29.86
CA LEU A 349 -0.29 0.58 -29.87
C LEU A 349 -0.39 0.00 -31.28
N THR A 350 0.68 -0.57 -31.80
CA THR A 350 0.65 -1.33 -33.07
C THR A 350 0.93 -2.82 -32.85
N VAL A 351 0.08 -3.70 -33.39
CA VAL A 351 0.20 -5.17 -33.20
C VAL A 351 0.44 -5.88 -34.54
N HIS A 352 1.59 -6.54 -34.67
CA HIS A 352 1.98 -7.25 -35.90
C HIS A 352 2.07 -8.78 -35.75
N GLY A 353 2.07 -9.32 -34.53
CA GLY A 353 2.18 -10.76 -34.28
C GLY A 353 0.93 -11.39 -33.66
N ASN A 354 1.11 -12.46 -32.88
CA ASN A 354 0.00 -13.22 -32.27
C ASN A 354 0.06 -13.20 -30.73
N PRO A 355 0.05 -12.02 -30.08
CA PRO A 355 0.10 -11.95 -28.63
C PRO A 355 -1.15 -12.56 -27.98
N THR A 356 -0.94 -13.19 -26.83
CA THR A 356 -2.01 -13.64 -25.93
C THR A 356 -1.94 -12.85 -24.64
N ILE A 357 -3.02 -12.18 -24.26
CA ILE A 357 -3.05 -11.29 -23.10
C ILE A 357 -4.18 -11.76 -22.19
N ASN A 358 -3.82 -12.37 -21.08
CA ASN A 358 -4.72 -12.75 -20.01
C ASN A 358 -4.88 -11.55 -19.06
N GLY A 359 -5.82 -10.67 -19.38
CA GLY A 359 -6.11 -9.44 -18.65
C GLY A 359 -6.57 -8.32 -19.58
N ALA A 360 -5.98 -7.13 -19.50
CA ALA A 360 -6.45 -5.96 -20.23
C ALA A 360 -5.36 -5.25 -21.04
N VAL A 361 -5.78 -4.61 -22.12
CA VAL A 361 -4.94 -3.72 -22.94
C VAL A 361 -5.58 -2.35 -23.00
N SER A 362 -4.79 -1.33 -22.74
CA SER A 362 -5.21 0.07 -22.83
C SER A 362 -4.17 0.90 -23.56
N ALA A 363 -4.60 1.79 -24.45
CA ALA A 363 -3.70 2.72 -25.13
C ALA A 363 -4.27 4.14 -25.06
N GLY A 364 -3.45 5.14 -24.75
CA GLY A 364 -3.82 6.56 -24.75
C GLY A 364 -3.98 7.16 -26.15
N GLY A 365 -3.41 6.51 -27.17
CA GLY A 365 -3.63 6.80 -28.58
C GLY A 365 -4.40 5.68 -29.27
N ALA A 366 -4.27 5.57 -30.60
CA ALA A 366 -4.96 4.56 -31.39
C ALA A 366 -4.37 3.16 -31.19
N ILE A 367 -5.21 2.12 -31.30
CA ILE A 367 -4.76 0.72 -31.34
C ILE A 367 -4.96 0.21 -32.76
N SER A 368 -3.88 -0.20 -33.42
CA SER A 368 -3.95 -0.69 -34.79
C SER A 368 -3.06 -1.92 -35.01
N GLY A 369 -3.26 -2.64 -36.11
CA GLY A 369 -2.45 -3.82 -36.38
C GLY A 369 -3.06 -4.77 -37.39
N ASN A 370 -2.29 -5.77 -37.79
CA ASN A 370 -2.67 -6.84 -38.71
C ASN A 370 -2.44 -8.25 -38.15
N GLY A 371 -2.06 -8.35 -36.87
CA GLY A 371 -1.79 -9.60 -36.17
C GLY A 371 -3.03 -10.31 -35.59
N ASN A 372 -2.86 -11.55 -35.10
CA ASN A 372 -3.92 -12.29 -34.41
C ASN A 372 -3.82 -12.09 -32.90
N LEU A 373 -4.41 -11.01 -32.41
CA LEU A 373 -4.44 -10.67 -30.98
C LEU A 373 -5.50 -11.48 -30.25
N THR A 374 -5.13 -12.15 -29.16
CA THR A 374 -6.06 -12.76 -28.21
C THR A 374 -6.00 -12.02 -26.88
N ILE A 375 -7.13 -11.46 -26.42
CA ILE A 375 -7.27 -10.84 -25.10
C ILE A 375 -8.37 -11.57 -24.34
N LEU A 376 -8.00 -12.08 -23.17
CA LEU A 376 -8.86 -12.83 -22.26
C LEU A 376 -8.88 -12.08 -20.93
N TYR A 377 -9.78 -11.10 -20.79
CA TYR A 377 -9.91 -10.40 -19.54
C TYR A 377 -10.48 -11.33 -18.49
N ASN A 378 -9.76 -11.44 -17.36
CA ASN A 378 -10.16 -12.18 -16.19
C ASN A 378 -10.09 -11.25 -14.97
N LYS A 379 -11.22 -11.10 -14.28
CA LYS A 379 -11.30 -10.24 -13.10
C LYS A 379 -10.39 -10.73 -11.96
N SER A 380 -10.17 -12.04 -11.80
CA SER A 380 -9.33 -12.57 -10.71
C SER A 380 -7.88 -12.08 -10.81
N ILE A 381 -7.36 -11.92 -12.03
CA ILE A 381 -6.02 -11.38 -12.30
C ILE A 381 -5.91 -9.95 -11.75
N PHE A 382 -6.93 -9.13 -11.95
CA PHE A 382 -6.95 -7.75 -11.42
C PHE A 382 -7.18 -7.69 -9.92
N ASP A 383 -8.01 -8.57 -9.37
CA ASP A 383 -8.20 -8.67 -7.92
C ASP A 383 -6.88 -9.02 -7.22
N ASN A 384 -6.05 -9.87 -7.83
CA ASN A 384 -4.69 -10.16 -7.35
C ASN A 384 -3.76 -8.94 -7.48
N THR A 385 -3.96 -8.10 -8.49
CA THR A 385 -3.13 -6.90 -8.72
C THR A 385 -3.48 -5.77 -7.75
N LEU A 386 -4.75 -5.64 -7.35
CA LEU A 386 -5.20 -4.71 -6.30
C LEU A 386 -4.64 -5.05 -4.91
N THR A 387 -4.02 -6.23 -4.75
CA THR A 387 -3.29 -6.57 -3.53
C THR A 387 -1.90 -5.93 -3.47
N LEU A 388 -1.43 -5.26 -4.53
CA LEU A 388 -0.18 -4.52 -4.53
C LEU A 388 -0.29 -3.33 -3.56
N PRO A 389 0.44 -3.35 -2.43
CA PRO A 389 0.42 -2.26 -1.49
C PRO A 389 1.24 -1.09 -2.06
N SER A 390 0.60 0.07 -2.28
CA SER A 390 1.33 1.35 -2.42
C SER A 390 1.97 1.76 -1.09
N GLY A 391 1.38 1.30 0.00
CA GLY A 391 1.83 1.61 1.35
C GLY A 391 0.84 1.13 2.39
N PHE A 392 1.25 1.28 3.64
CA PHE A 392 0.46 1.02 4.82
C PHE A 392 0.10 2.34 5.47
N THR A 393 -1.16 2.44 5.87
CA THR A 393 -1.65 3.55 6.68
C THR A 393 -2.40 3.03 7.89
N VAL A 394 -2.42 3.82 8.96
CA VAL A 394 -3.19 3.48 10.15
C VAL A 394 -4.67 3.69 9.85
N GLN A 395 -5.48 2.64 10.04
CA GLN A 395 -6.91 2.71 9.81
C GLN A 395 -7.57 3.67 10.82
N GLY A 396 -8.30 4.66 10.32
CA GLY A 396 -9.09 5.57 11.15
C GLY A 396 -10.07 4.79 12.03
N GLY A 397 -10.10 5.09 13.32
CA GLY A 397 -10.91 4.35 14.31
C GLY A 397 -10.19 3.18 14.99
N SER A 398 -8.91 2.96 14.69
CA SER A 398 -8.09 2.02 15.48
C SER A 398 -8.03 2.44 16.95
N TRP A 399 -8.21 1.48 17.86
CA TRP A 399 -8.36 1.75 19.28
C TRP A 399 -7.03 2.09 19.96
N ARG A 400 -6.90 3.32 20.46
CA ARG A 400 -5.79 3.72 21.35
C ARG A 400 -6.27 3.59 22.80
N ASP A 401 -5.73 2.63 23.53
CA ASP A 401 -5.91 2.59 24.99
C ASP A 401 -5.13 3.78 25.60
N TRP A 402 -5.81 4.61 26.39
CA TRP A 402 -5.21 5.80 27.01
C TRP A 402 -4.94 5.60 28.49
#